data_AF-A0A286A9C9-F1
#
_entry.id   AF-A0A286A9C9-F1
#
_cell.length_a   1.000
_cell.length_b   1.000
_cell.length_c   1.000
_cell.angle_alpha   90.00
_cell.angle_beta   90.00
_cell.angle_gamma   90.00
#
_symmetry.space_group_name_H-M   'P 1'
#
loop_
_entity.id
_entity.type
_entity.pdbx_description
1 polymer ?
#
loop_
_entity_poly.entity_id
_entity_poly.type
_entity_poly.pdbx_seq_one_letter_code
_entity_poly.pdbx_strand_id
1 'polypeptide(L)'
;MSSLSELINTENNAELREELLERLAIVEHKIKFTDKVPVCFLDSEGHPHLELAAIAELGGAAITTQPMEAVYIIFHEETKLLDDLMRKVPVLLDENWPAVKFSRVCLLADDYRLSKPEEAVALVEDIAEMIHPGHFIFGYEGDKWIRFTV
;
A
#
# COMPACT_ATOMS: atom_id res chain seq x y z
N MET A 1 -18.06 9.08 0.61
CA MET A 1 -18.08 8.14 -0.51
C MET A 1 -16.68 8.17 -1.09
N SER A 2 -15.98 7.04 -1.05
CA SER A 2 -14.55 6.98 -1.36
C SER A 2 -14.30 7.30 -2.83
N SER A 3 -13.25 8.07 -3.13
CA SER A 3 -12.81 8.39 -4.50
C SER A 3 -12.66 7.14 -5.37
N LEU A 4 -12.39 5.98 -4.75
CA LEU A 4 -12.26 4.71 -5.43
C LEU A 4 -13.60 4.13 -5.89
N SER A 5 -14.65 4.20 -5.07
CA SER A 5 -15.98 3.71 -5.46
C SER A 5 -16.56 4.51 -6.62
N GLU A 6 -16.30 5.82 -6.65
CA GLU A 6 -16.65 6.68 -7.78
C GLU A 6 -15.86 6.30 -9.04
N LEU A 7 -14.56 6.03 -8.90
CA LEU A 7 -13.73 5.55 -10.01
C LEU A 7 -14.25 4.21 -10.56
N ILE A 8 -14.57 3.24 -9.71
CA ILE A 8 -15.13 1.94 -10.13
C ILE A 8 -16.46 2.13 -10.87
N ASN A 9 -17.29 3.10 -10.48
CA ASN A 9 -18.54 3.41 -11.17
C ASN A 9 -18.36 4.02 -12.57
N THR A 10 -17.16 4.53 -12.90
CA THR A 10 -16.84 4.98 -14.26
C THR A 10 -16.57 3.84 -15.24
N GLU A 11 -16.40 2.60 -14.73
CA GLU A 11 -16.26 1.41 -15.57
C GLU A 11 -17.55 1.11 -16.32
N ASN A 12 -17.43 0.98 -17.64
CA ASN A 12 -18.55 0.74 -18.55
C ASN A 12 -18.98 -0.73 -18.54
N ASN A 13 -18.05 -1.65 -18.26
CA ASN A 13 -18.35 -3.07 -18.13
C ASN A 13 -19.03 -3.34 -16.78
N ALA A 14 -20.31 -3.73 -16.81
CA ALA A 14 -21.09 -3.99 -15.60
C ALA A 14 -20.57 -5.20 -14.80
N GLU A 15 -20.11 -6.26 -15.48
CA GLU A 15 -19.59 -7.47 -14.82
C GLU A 15 -18.31 -7.16 -14.06
N LEU A 16 -17.36 -6.48 -14.73
CA LEU A 16 -16.11 -6.05 -14.12
C LEU A 16 -16.33 -5.09 -12.95
N ARG A 17 -17.26 -4.14 -13.11
CA ARG A 17 -17.60 -3.20 -12.03
C ARG A 17 -18.11 -3.91 -10.79
N GLU A 18 -19.01 -4.89 -10.97
CA GLU A 18 -19.55 -5.68 -9.86
C GLU A 18 -18.44 -6.48 -9.17
N GLU A 19 -17.58 -7.15 -9.94
CA GLU A 19 -16.41 -7.87 -9.43
C GLU A 19 -15.49 -6.97 -8.59
N LEU A 20 -15.15 -5.78 -9.08
CA LEU A 20 -14.29 -4.83 -8.37
C LEU A 20 -14.91 -4.30 -7.08
N LEU A 21 -16.22 -4.05 -7.07
CA LEU A 21 -16.95 -3.66 -5.87
C LEU A 21 -16.98 -4.79 -4.84
N GLU A 22 -17.19 -6.03 -5.28
CA GLU A 22 -17.17 -7.19 -4.39
C GLU A 22 -15.79 -7.40 -3.75
N ARG A 23 -14.72 -7.32 -4.55
CA ARG A 23 -13.33 -7.40 -4.08
C ARG A 23 -13.02 -6.34 -3.03
N LEU A 24 -13.36 -5.08 -3.31
CA LEU A 24 -13.18 -3.98 -2.36
C LEU A 24 -13.99 -4.22 -1.06
N ALA A 25 -15.25 -4.66 -1.19
CA ALA A 25 -16.11 -4.92 -0.04
C ALA A 25 -15.57 -6.04 0.86
N ILE A 26 -14.92 -7.08 0.29
CA ILE A 26 -14.26 -8.14 1.07
C ILE A 26 -13.17 -7.55 1.96
N VAL A 27 -12.33 -6.67 1.41
CA VAL A 27 -11.23 -6.01 2.13
C VAL A 27 -11.79 -5.12 3.24
N GLU A 28 -12.73 -4.22 2.91
CA GLU A 28 -13.38 -3.34 3.90
C GLU A 28 -14.08 -4.12 5.03
N HIS A 29 -14.76 -5.22 4.68
CA HIS A 29 -15.46 -6.06 5.66
C HIS A 29 -14.50 -6.78 6.61
N LYS A 30 -13.30 -7.14 6.17
CA LYS A 30 -12.29 -7.75 7.04
C LYS A 30 -11.62 -6.69 7.92
N ILE A 31 -11.28 -5.53 7.36
CA ILE A 31 -10.56 -4.45 8.06
C ILE A 31 -11.41 -3.80 9.15
N LYS A 32 -12.73 -3.68 8.99
CA LYS A 32 -13.59 -3.07 10.03
C LYS A 32 -13.53 -3.77 11.40
N PHE A 33 -13.00 -4.98 11.45
CA PHE A 33 -12.81 -5.75 12.69
C PHE A 33 -11.34 -5.84 13.14
N THR A 34 -10.45 -5.16 12.43
CA THR A 34 -9.01 -5.14 12.69
C THR A 34 -8.58 -3.73 13.08
N ASP A 35 -7.61 -3.62 13.99
CA ASP A 35 -7.03 -2.33 14.32
C ASP A 35 -6.30 -1.74 13.11
N LYS A 36 -6.50 -0.44 12.87
CA LYS A 36 -5.75 0.25 11.83
C LYS A 36 -4.26 0.24 12.16
N VAL A 37 -3.43 0.05 11.14
CA VAL A 37 -1.98 -0.04 11.30
C VAL A 37 -1.34 1.29 10.94
N PRO A 38 -0.56 1.93 11.84
CA PRO A 38 0.21 3.12 11.49
C PRO A 38 1.20 2.85 10.36
N VAL A 39 1.06 3.56 9.24
CA VAL A 39 1.89 3.44 8.03
C VAL A 39 2.45 4.80 7.66
N CYS A 40 3.72 4.85 7.26
CA CYS A 40 4.35 6.03 6.67
C CYS A 40 4.83 5.71 5.26
N PHE A 41 4.44 6.55 4.30
CA PHE A 41 4.88 6.46 2.91
C PHE A 41 6.04 7.41 2.69
N LEU A 42 7.16 6.91 2.16
CA LEU A 42 8.38 7.69 1.93
C LEU A 42 8.83 7.59 0.46
N ASP A 43 9.33 8.70 -0.08
CA ASP A 43 10.00 8.71 -1.39
C ASP A 43 11.46 8.19 -1.30
N SER A 44 12.18 8.13 -2.42
CA SER A 44 13.59 7.71 -2.42
C SER A 44 14.58 8.77 -1.91
N GLU A 45 14.08 9.89 -1.39
CA GLU A 45 14.84 10.89 -0.63
C GLU A 45 14.50 10.82 0.87
N GLY A 46 13.52 10.00 1.28
CA GLY A 46 13.07 9.84 2.66
C GLY A 46 12.04 10.89 3.10
N HIS A 47 11.42 11.62 2.18
CA HIS A 47 10.35 12.56 2.50
C HIS A 47 8.99 11.86 2.51
N PRO A 48 8.12 12.19 3.48
CA PRO A 48 6.78 11.64 3.53
C PRO A 48 5.88 12.24 2.44
N HIS A 49 5.16 11.39 1.72
CA HIS A 49 4.16 11.80 0.73
C HIS A 49 2.80 11.13 1.04
N LEU A 50 1.70 11.81 0.68
CA LEU A 50 0.33 11.40 1.05
C LEU A 50 -0.52 11.00 -0.16
N GLU A 51 0.09 10.80 -1.32
CA GLU A 51 -0.62 10.51 -2.56
C GLU A 51 -1.48 9.23 -2.44
N LEU A 52 -0.89 8.17 -1.87
CA LEU A 52 -1.55 6.88 -1.69
C LEU A 52 -2.37 6.81 -0.39
N ALA A 53 -2.47 7.91 0.38
CA ALA A 53 -3.08 7.90 1.70
C ALA A 53 -4.54 7.41 1.67
N ALA A 54 -5.34 7.94 0.74
CA ALA A 54 -6.75 7.59 0.62
C ALA A 54 -6.95 6.10 0.26
N ILE A 55 -6.08 5.54 -0.58
CA ILE A 55 -6.12 4.13 -0.99
C ILE A 55 -5.64 3.24 0.17
N ALA A 56 -4.56 3.62 0.83
CA ALA A 56 -4.00 2.89 1.95
C ALA A 56 -4.98 2.80 3.14
N GLU A 57 -5.75 3.85 3.40
CA GLU A 57 -6.78 3.84 4.44
C GLU A 57 -7.88 2.81 4.19
N LEU A 58 -8.24 2.56 2.92
CA LEU A 58 -9.17 1.48 2.55
C LEU A 58 -8.57 0.10 2.82
N GLY A 59 -7.24 -0.01 2.71
CA GLY A 59 -6.47 -1.21 3.05
C GLY A 59 -6.21 -1.39 4.56
N GLY A 60 -6.69 -0.47 5.41
CA GLY A 60 -6.58 -0.56 6.87
C GLY A 60 -5.40 0.22 7.45
N ALA A 61 -4.72 1.03 6.65
CA ALA A 61 -3.67 1.90 7.15
C ALA A 61 -4.23 3.09 7.95
N ALA A 62 -3.46 3.52 8.94
CA ALA A 62 -3.55 4.83 9.57
C ALA A 62 -2.32 5.63 9.15
N ILE A 63 -2.51 6.64 8.30
CA ILE A 63 -1.39 7.35 7.68
C ILE A 63 -0.69 8.27 8.68
N THR A 64 0.62 8.18 8.70
CA THR A 64 1.51 8.99 9.54
C THR A 64 2.59 9.61 8.66
N THR A 65 2.99 10.84 8.97
CA THR A 65 4.12 11.52 8.30
C THR A 65 5.43 11.35 9.06
N GLN A 66 5.40 10.64 10.20
CA GLN A 66 6.53 10.41 11.07
C GLN A 66 6.94 8.94 11.05
N PRO A 67 8.11 8.60 10.48
CA PRO A 67 8.62 7.22 10.46
C PRO A 67 8.75 6.58 11.85
N MET A 68 8.90 7.39 12.90
CA MET A 68 8.99 6.92 14.28
C MET A 68 7.66 6.43 14.86
N GLU A 69 6.54 6.96 14.38
CA GLU A 69 5.19 6.55 14.81
C GLU A 69 4.65 5.40 13.96
N ALA A 70 5.28 5.15 12.81
CA ALA A 70 4.88 4.15 11.85
C ALA A 70 5.29 2.74 12.30
N VAL A 71 4.32 1.82 12.22
CA VAL A 71 4.57 0.38 12.38
C VAL A 71 5.15 -0.20 11.10
N TYR A 72 4.69 0.30 9.95
CA TYR A 72 5.18 -0.05 8.63
C TYR A 72 5.64 1.19 7.88
N ILE A 73 6.75 1.06 7.17
CA ILE A 73 7.22 2.08 6.24
C ILE A 73 7.14 1.50 4.84
N ILE A 74 6.45 2.19 3.93
CA ILE A 74 6.31 1.80 2.53
C ILE A 74 7.05 2.84 1.68
N PHE A 75 8.08 2.41 0.97
CA PHE A 75 8.77 3.28 0.03
C PHE A 75 8.08 3.20 -1.33
N HIS A 76 7.75 4.37 -1.88
CA HIS A 76 7.13 4.51 -3.19
C HIS A 76 7.59 5.84 -3.80
N GLU A 77 7.93 5.83 -5.09
CA GLU A 77 8.26 7.04 -5.82
C GLU A 77 7.81 6.89 -7.27
N GLU A 78 7.10 7.90 -7.78
CA GLU A 78 6.71 7.97 -9.17
C GLU A 78 7.92 7.79 -10.09
N THR A 79 7.77 7.01 -11.15
CA THR A 79 8.77 6.72 -12.19
C THR A 79 9.95 5.83 -11.78
N LYS A 80 9.95 5.27 -10.56
CA LYS A 80 11.00 4.35 -10.09
C LYS A 80 10.56 2.89 -10.08
N LEU A 81 11.44 2.05 -10.59
CA LEU A 81 11.30 0.60 -10.50
C LEU A 81 11.75 0.10 -9.12
N LEU A 82 11.29 -1.09 -8.76
CA LEU A 82 11.65 -1.76 -7.51
C LEU A 82 13.18 -1.87 -7.32
N ASP A 83 13.91 -2.15 -8.40
CA ASP A 83 15.38 -2.24 -8.39
C ASP A 83 16.09 -0.95 -7.97
N ASP A 84 15.53 0.20 -8.36
CA ASP A 84 16.07 1.51 -7.97
C ASP A 84 15.84 1.78 -6.48
N LEU A 85 14.64 1.45 -5.99
CA LEU A 85 14.30 1.55 -4.57
C LEU A 85 15.19 0.62 -3.74
N MET A 86 15.40 -0.63 -4.16
CA MET A 86 16.29 -1.58 -3.48
C MET A 86 17.72 -1.06 -3.32
N ARG A 87 18.20 -0.23 -4.24
CA ARG A 87 19.55 0.35 -4.16
C ARG A 87 19.61 1.55 -3.22
N LYS A 88 18.57 2.39 -3.20
CA LYS A 88 18.55 3.65 -2.46
C LYS A 88 18.06 3.49 -1.01
N VAL A 89 16.99 2.74 -0.82
CA VAL A 89 16.31 2.60 0.49
C VAL A 89 17.24 2.14 1.61
N PRO A 90 18.16 1.17 1.44
CA PRO A 90 19.05 0.74 2.52
C PRO A 90 19.89 1.87 3.13
N VAL A 91 20.21 2.90 2.35
CA VAL A 91 20.99 4.06 2.80
C VAL A 91 20.14 5.04 3.62
N LEU A 92 18.82 5.02 3.44
CA LEU A 92 17.87 5.89 4.13
C LEU A 92 17.31 5.29 5.41
N LEU A 93 17.54 3.98 5.64
CA LEU A 93 17.02 3.31 6.83
C LEU A 93 17.71 3.81 8.08
N ASP A 94 16.92 4.31 9.03
CA ASP A 94 17.38 4.63 10.38
C ASP A 94 17.06 3.46 11.32
N GLU A 95 18.08 2.95 12.01
CA GLU A 95 17.94 1.88 13.00
C GLU A 95 16.99 2.26 14.15
N ASN A 96 16.71 3.55 14.37
CA ASN A 96 15.78 4.00 15.39
C ASN A 96 14.31 3.77 15.00
N TRP A 97 14.00 3.62 13.72
CA TRP A 97 12.64 3.43 13.25
C TRP A 97 12.10 2.05 13.68
N PRO A 98 10.90 1.98 14.30
CA PRO A 98 10.30 0.70 14.66
C PRO A 98 10.18 -0.25 13.46
N ALA A 99 9.78 0.29 12.30
CA ALA A 99 9.64 -0.50 11.08
C ALA A 99 10.95 -1.18 10.65
N VAL A 100 12.11 -0.53 10.83
CA VAL A 100 13.42 -1.13 10.51
C VAL A 100 13.75 -2.24 11.51
N LYS A 101 13.59 -1.98 12.82
CA LYS A 101 13.87 -2.95 13.89
C LYS A 101 13.06 -4.24 13.79
N PHE A 102 11.84 -4.15 13.25
CA PHE A 102 10.92 -5.29 13.13
C PHE A 102 10.80 -5.82 11.70
N SER A 103 11.66 -5.40 10.77
CA SER A 103 11.65 -5.81 9.36
C SER A 103 10.27 -5.60 8.67
N ARG A 104 9.66 -4.44 8.95
CA ARG A 104 8.37 -3.97 8.42
C ARG A 104 8.55 -2.81 7.44
N VAL A 105 9.63 -2.87 6.67
CA VAL A 105 9.87 -1.96 5.56
C VAL A 105 9.43 -2.68 4.28
N CYS A 106 8.59 -2.04 3.49
CA CYS A 106 8.12 -2.54 2.20
C CYS A 106 8.56 -1.58 1.10
N LEU A 107 8.88 -2.12 -0.07
CA LEU A 107 9.13 -1.38 -1.29
C LEU A 107 7.96 -1.63 -2.24
N LEU A 108 7.35 -0.57 -2.74
CA LEU A 108 6.22 -0.62 -3.65
C LEU A 108 6.63 -0.04 -5.01
N ALA A 109 6.50 -0.83 -6.06
CA ALA A 109 6.78 -0.36 -7.42
C ALA A 109 5.72 0.65 -7.89
N ASP A 110 6.12 1.57 -8.77
CA ASP A 110 5.23 2.53 -9.42
C ASP A 110 4.57 1.95 -10.69
N ASP A 111 4.00 0.75 -10.57
CA ASP A 111 3.34 0.08 -11.69
C ASP A 111 1.81 0.22 -11.67
N TYR A 112 1.27 0.98 -10.72
CA TYR A 112 -0.17 1.17 -10.56
C TYR A 112 -0.65 2.44 -11.24
N ARG A 113 -1.53 2.27 -12.22
CA ARG A 113 -2.29 3.36 -12.83
C ARG A 113 -3.56 3.56 -12.04
N LEU A 114 -3.53 4.49 -11.08
CA LEU A 114 -4.67 4.83 -10.23
C LEU A 114 -5.87 5.41 -11.01
N SER A 115 -5.69 5.73 -12.30
CA SER A 115 -6.78 6.07 -13.22
C SER A 115 -7.60 4.87 -13.67
N LYS A 116 -7.10 3.64 -13.47
CA LYS A 116 -7.82 2.41 -13.74
C LYS A 116 -8.37 1.82 -12.45
N PRO A 117 -9.66 1.46 -12.41
CA PRO A 117 -10.28 0.95 -11.20
C PRO A 117 -9.71 -0.41 -10.77
N GLU A 118 -9.37 -1.29 -11.72
CA GLU A 118 -8.76 -2.60 -11.45
C GLU A 118 -7.44 -2.48 -10.69
N GLU A 119 -6.55 -1.61 -11.16
CA GLU A 119 -5.23 -1.42 -10.57
C GLU A 119 -5.32 -0.70 -9.22
N ALA A 120 -6.28 0.21 -9.06
CA ALA A 120 -6.52 0.89 -7.79
C ALA A 120 -7.10 -0.07 -6.73
N VAL A 121 -7.99 -1.00 -7.10
CA VAL A 121 -8.47 -2.06 -6.19
C VAL A 121 -7.36 -3.03 -5.83
N ALA A 122 -6.54 -3.44 -6.81
CA ALA A 122 -5.38 -4.29 -6.55
C ALA A 122 -4.42 -3.63 -5.54
N LEU A 123 -4.17 -2.32 -5.66
CA LEU A 123 -3.34 -1.61 -4.69
C LEU A 123 -3.92 -1.62 -3.26
N VAL A 124 -5.24 -1.53 -3.11
CA VAL A 124 -5.89 -1.68 -1.79
C VAL A 124 -5.63 -3.05 -1.20
N GLU A 125 -5.79 -4.10 -2.01
CA GLU A 125 -5.55 -5.49 -1.64
C GLU A 125 -4.09 -5.72 -1.23
N ASP A 126 -3.15 -5.16 -1.99
CA ASP A 126 -1.72 -5.25 -1.73
C ASP A 126 -1.31 -4.51 -0.46
N ILE A 127 -1.84 -3.33 -0.21
CA ILE A 127 -1.60 -2.61 1.05
C ILE A 127 -2.16 -3.41 2.23
N ALA A 128 -3.35 -3.99 2.09
CA ALA A 128 -3.93 -4.83 3.12
C ALA A 128 -3.06 -6.08 3.39
N GLU A 129 -2.51 -6.72 2.35
CA GLU A 129 -1.59 -7.85 2.48
C GLU A 129 -0.26 -7.45 3.13
N MET A 130 0.31 -6.30 2.75
CA MET A 130 1.54 -5.76 3.33
C MET A 130 1.44 -5.57 4.85
N ILE A 131 0.35 -4.93 5.31
CA ILE A 131 0.23 -4.45 6.69
C ILE A 131 -0.52 -5.42 7.62
N HIS A 132 -1.29 -6.37 7.06
CA HIS A 132 -1.96 -7.44 7.80
C HIS A 132 -1.54 -8.83 7.28
N PRO A 133 -0.25 -9.20 7.42
CA PRO A 133 0.25 -10.48 6.93
C PRO A 133 -0.55 -11.65 7.55
N GLY A 134 -0.91 -12.62 6.71
CA GLY A 134 -1.67 -13.81 7.08
C GLY A 134 -3.19 -13.62 7.19
N HIS A 135 -3.71 -12.39 7.14
CA HIS A 135 -5.15 -12.12 7.06
C HIS A 135 -5.65 -11.99 5.62
N PHE A 136 -4.75 -11.51 4.76
CA PHE A 136 -4.91 -11.37 3.32
C PHE A 136 -3.77 -12.13 2.62
N ILE A 137 -4.11 -12.79 1.51
CA ILE A 137 -3.18 -13.53 0.64
C ILE A 137 -3.71 -13.35 -0.78
N PHE A 138 -3.24 -12.33 -1.48
CA PHE A 138 -3.57 -12.06 -2.88
C PHE A 138 -2.43 -12.46 -3.82
N GLY A 139 -1.20 -12.56 -3.29
CA GLY A 139 -0.09 -13.25 -3.95
C GLY A 139 0.75 -12.37 -4.88
N TYR A 140 0.71 -11.04 -4.70
CA TYR A 140 1.54 -10.10 -5.46
C TYR A 140 2.87 -9.74 -4.75
N GLU A 141 3.13 -10.30 -3.56
CA GLU A 141 4.44 -10.21 -2.90
C GLU A 141 5.52 -10.86 -3.79
N GLY A 142 6.55 -10.09 -4.14
CA GLY A 142 7.62 -10.53 -5.05
C GLY A 142 7.45 -10.08 -6.50
N ASP A 143 6.29 -9.55 -6.89
CA ASP A 143 6.04 -8.98 -8.22
C ASP A 143 5.97 -7.45 -8.13
N LYS A 144 4.91 -6.93 -7.51
CA LYS A 144 4.66 -5.47 -7.44
C LYS A 144 5.19 -4.79 -6.20
N TRP A 145 5.44 -5.56 -5.15
CA TRP A 145 6.02 -5.07 -3.92
C TRP A 145 6.85 -6.16 -3.25
N ILE A 146 7.84 -5.75 -2.46
CA ILE A 146 8.64 -6.68 -1.65
C ILE A 146 8.80 -6.17 -0.24
N ARG A 147 8.89 -7.10 0.71
CA ARG A 147 9.31 -6.80 2.08
C ARG A 147 10.84 -6.77 2.12
N PHE A 148 11.38 -5.63 2.56
CA PHE A 148 12.80 -5.49 2.76
C PHE A 148 13.19 -6.03 4.15
N THR A 149 13.91 -7.14 4.16
CA THR A 149 14.49 -7.73 5.37
C THR A 149 15.95 -7.33 5.47
N VAL A 150 16.28 -6.52 6.48
CA VAL A 150 17.66 -6.20 6.89
C VAL A 150 18.12 -7.18 7.96
#